data_AF-A0A372LQ49-F1
#
_entry.id   AF-A0A372LQ49-F1
#
_cell.length_a   1.000
_cell.length_b   1.000
_cell.length_c   1.000
_cell.angle_alpha   90.00
_cell.angle_beta   90.00
_cell.angle_gamma   90.00
#
_symmetry.space_group_name_H-M   'P 1'
#
loop_
_entity.id
_entity.type
_entity.pdbx_description
1 polymer ?
#
loop_
_entity_poly.entity_id
_entity_poly.type
_entity_poly.pdbx_seq_one_letter_code
_entity_poly.pdbx_strand_id
1 'polypeptide(L)' 'MYNFIRNQWIMGKYTPEQVQNAVTKGYITQEQADTILATPQVV' A
#
# COMPACT_ATOMS: atom_id res chain seq x y z
N MET A 1 -9.85 -3.33 -2.76
CA MET A 1 -8.76 -3.47 -1.77
C MET A 1 -7.68 -2.39 -1.94
N TYR A 2 -7.28 -2.06 -3.17
CA TYR A 2 -6.33 -0.98 -3.47
C TYR A 2 -6.53 0.34 -2.70
N ASN A 3 -7.68 1.00 -2.84
CA ASN A 3 -7.95 2.27 -2.17
C ASN A 3 -7.89 2.19 -0.63
N PHE A 4 -8.30 1.04 -0.07
CA PHE A 4 -8.23 0.82 1.37
C PHE A 4 -6.77 0.80 1.86
N ILE A 5 -5.91 0.03 1.19
CA ILE A 5 -4.49 -0.09 1.52
C ILE A 5 -3.77 1.23 1.28
N ARG A 6 -4.07 1.92 0.18
CA ARG A 6 -3.55 3.26 -0.10
C ARG A 6 -3.91 4.25 1.03
N ASN A 7 -5.16 4.23 1.51
CA ASN A 7 -5.55 5.10 2.61
C ASN A 7 -4.82 4.74 3.92
N GLN A 8 -4.66 3.44 4.24
CA GLN A 8 -3.88 3.04 5.42
C GLN A 8 -2.41 3.46 5.33
N TRP A 9 -1.82 3.37 4.14
CA TRP A 9 -0.46 3.85 3.88
C TRP A 9 -0.34 5.37 4.08
N ILE A 10 -1.24 6.15 3.47
CA ILE A 10 -1.24 7.62 3.60
C ILE A 10 -1.38 8.05 5.06
N MET A 11 -2.17 7.33 5.87
CA MET A 11 -2.33 7.58 7.30
C MET A 11 -1.14 7.12 8.16
N GLY A 12 -0.06 6.61 7.56
CA GLY A 12 1.11 6.06 8.27
C GLY A 12 0.83 4.76 9.03
N LYS A 13 -0.31 4.11 8.79
CA LYS A 13 -0.69 2.87 9.46
C LYS A 13 -0.11 1.62 8.80
N TYR A 14 0.38 1.76 7.56
CA TYR A 14 0.97 0.67 6.79
C TYR A 14 2.46 0.90 6.54
N THR A 15 3.26 -0.13 6.75
CA THR A 15 4.67 -0.18 6.37
C THR A 15 4.83 -0.69 4.93
N PRO A 16 6.01 -0.50 4.29
CA PRO A 16 6.24 -1.00 2.94
C PRO A 16 6.04 -2.51 2.83
N GLU A 17 6.45 -3.25 3.87
CA GLU A 17 6.28 -4.71 3.96
C GLU A 17 4.81 -5.13 4.00
N GLN A 18 3.95 -4.34 4.65
CA GLN A 18 2.51 -4.61 4.67
C GLN A 18 1.86 -4.36 3.30
N VAL A 19 2.34 -3.36 2.56
CA VAL A 19 1.89 -3.12 1.17
C VAL A 19 2.33 -4.27 0.26
N GLN A 20 3.58 -4.75 0.37
CA GLN A 20 4.07 -5.89 -0.40
C GLN A 20 3.35 -7.20 -0.03
N ASN A 21 3.07 -7.43 1.26
CA ASN A 21 2.26 -8.57 1.68
C ASN A 21 0.85 -8.57 1.07
N ALA A 22 0.29 -7.40 0.77
CA ALA A 22 -0.99 -7.33 0.07
C ALA A 22 -0.89 -7.75 -1.40
N VAL A 23 0.27 -7.59 -2.04
CA VAL A 23 0.54 -8.16 -3.36
C VAL A 23 0.58 -9.68 -3.27
N THR A 24 1.35 -10.23 -2.33
CA THR A 24 1.47 -11.69 -2.12
C THR A 24 0.13 -12.35 -1.82
N LYS A 25 -0.77 -11.64 -1.12
CA LYS A 25 -2.14 -12.11 -0.82
C LYS A 25 -3.13 -11.93 -1.99
N GLY A 26 -2.70 -11.33 -3.10
CA GLY A 26 -3.55 -11.08 -4.28
C GLY A 26 -4.59 -9.98 -4.08
N TYR A 27 -4.42 -9.12 -3.06
CA TYR A 27 -5.32 -8.01 -2.80
C TYR A 27 -5.11 -6.83 -3.75
N ILE A 28 -3.87 -6.64 -4.18
CA ILE A 28 -3.45 -5.60 -5.13
C ILE A 28 -2.42 -6.19 -6.09
N THR A 29 -2.22 -5.55 -7.23
CA THR A 29 -1.13 -5.89 -8.16
C THR A 29 0.18 -5.24 -7.73
N GLN A 30 1.30 -5.69 -8.31
CA GLN A 30 2.61 -5.06 -8.07
C GLN A 30 2.59 -3.56 -8.47
N GLU A 31 2.03 -3.22 -9.64
CA GLU A 31 1.93 -1.82 -10.11
C GLU A 31 1.15 -0.93 -9.14
N GLN A 32 0.11 -1.50 -8.52
CA GLN A 32 -0.67 -0.82 -7.48
C GLN A 32 0.15 -0.62 -6.21
N ALA A 33 0.90 -1.62 -5.77
CA ALA A 33 1.81 -1.49 -4.63
C ALA A 33 2.88 -0.42 -4.88
N ASP A 34 3.48 -0.41 -6.07
CA ASP A 34 4.50 0.57 -6.44
C ASP A 34 3.92 2.00 -6.44
N THR A 35 2.68 2.17 -6.90
CA THR A 35 1.97 3.45 -6.81
C THR A 35 1.73 3.89 -5.36
N ILE A 36 1.38 2.96 -4.48
CA ILE A 36 1.19 3.25 -3.04
C ILE A 36 2.52 3.66 -2.41
N LEU A 37 3.58 2.91 -2.65
CA LEU A 37 4.91 3.17 -2.09
C LEU A 37 5.53 4.48 -2.60
N ALA A 38 5.20 4.89 -3.82
CA ALA A 38 5.59 6.19 -4.37
C ALA A 38 4.77 7.37 -3.79
N THR A 39 3.64 7.10 -3.13
CA THR A 39 2.82 8.15 -2.51
C THR A 39 3.43 8.53 -1.16
N PRO A 40 3.68 9.83 -0.87
CA PRO A 40 4.17 10.24 0.44
C PRO A 40 3.12 10.01 1.53
N GLN A 41 3.57 9.58 2.71
CA GLN A 41 2.71 9.45 3.88
C GLN A 41 2.48 10.82 4.51
N VAL A 42 1.30 11.04 5.08
CA VAL A 42 1.00 12.21 5.92
C VAL A 42 1.50 11.89 7.31
N VAL A 43 2.82 12.03 7.51
CA VAL A 43 3.51 11.88 8.80
C VAL A 43 3.30 13.10 9.70
#